data_AF-A0A2V6HE46-F1
#
_entry.id   AF-A0A2V6HE46-F1
#
_cell.length_a   1.000
_cell.length_b   1.000
_cell.length_c   1.000
_cell.angle_alpha   90.00
_cell.angle_beta   90.00
_cell.angle_gamma   90.00
#
_symmetry.space_group_name_H-M   'P 1'
#
loop_
_entity.id
_entity.type
_entity.pdbx_description
1 polymer ?
#
loop_
_entity_poly.entity_id
_entity_poly.type
_entity_poly.pdbx_seq_one_letter_code
_entity_poly.pdbx_strand_id
1 'polypeptide(L)'
;IAGIGWAFTHIHSENWHPLTTISHMLDCQLYGLKAGWHHFTNVLLHTIAAILLFIALRQMTGALWRSAFVAAVFAIHPLRVESVAWIAERKDVLSGVFFMLTLLAYVHYVRAPSIRRYLFVAVVFAFGLMSKPMLVTLPFVLLLLDYWPQKKMVTLILEKVPLIVLSAVSSAITFLAQRGALGWTEQLPVSERINNAAVSYVA
;
A
#
# COMPACT_ATOMS: atom_id res chain seq x y z
N ILE A 1 21.03 -11.47 -7.72
CA ILE A 1 19.92 -12.44 -7.90
C ILE A 1 19.61 -13.17 -6.59
N ALA A 2 20.59 -13.75 -5.89
CA ALA A 2 20.37 -14.42 -4.59
C ALA A 2 19.60 -13.56 -3.58
N GLY A 3 19.91 -12.27 -3.46
CA GLY A 3 19.19 -11.35 -2.58
C GLY A 3 17.70 -11.13 -2.92
N ILE A 4 17.32 -11.22 -4.20
CA ILE A 4 15.92 -11.12 -4.61
C ILE A 4 15.18 -12.39 -4.18
N GLY A 5 15.73 -13.57 -4.48
CA GLY A 5 15.14 -14.83 -4.03
C GLY A 5 14.95 -14.87 -2.51
N TRP A 6 15.96 -14.42 -1.76
CA TRP A 6 15.89 -14.30 -0.32
C TRP A 6 14.73 -13.40 0.15
N ALA A 7 14.56 -12.22 -0.45
CA ALA A 7 13.50 -11.29 -0.07
C ALA A 7 12.08 -11.87 -0.21
N PHE A 8 11.85 -12.76 -1.18
CA PHE A 8 10.55 -13.41 -1.38
C PHE A 8 10.28 -14.54 -0.39
N THR A 9 11.34 -15.17 0.14
CA THR A 9 11.22 -16.28 1.09
C THR A 9 11.34 -15.83 2.55
N HIS A 10 11.91 -14.64 2.79
CA HIS A 10 12.19 -14.16 4.14
C HIS A 10 10.96 -13.47 4.76
N ILE A 11 10.68 -13.81 6.02
CA ILE A 11 9.66 -13.15 6.85
C ILE A 11 10.42 -12.32 7.89
N HIS A 12 10.24 -11.00 7.84
CA HIS A 12 10.91 -10.07 8.74
C HIS A 12 9.91 -9.55 9.77
N SER A 13 10.21 -9.74 11.06
CA SER A 13 9.30 -9.37 12.16
C SER A 13 7.86 -9.82 11.89
N GLU A 14 7.71 -11.09 11.48
CA GLU A 14 6.42 -11.74 11.21
C GLU A 14 5.62 -11.11 10.05
N ASN A 15 6.27 -10.28 9.23
CA ASN A 15 5.67 -9.66 8.06
C ASN A 15 6.34 -10.13 6.77
N TRP A 16 5.52 -10.34 5.74
CA TRP A 16 5.97 -10.61 4.38
C TRP A 16 5.77 -9.36 3.51
N HIS A 17 6.88 -8.69 3.18
CA HIS A 17 6.90 -7.48 2.36
C HIS A 17 8.15 -7.44 1.44
N PRO A 18 8.27 -8.37 0.47
CA PRO A 18 9.48 -8.54 -0.33
C PRO A 18 9.94 -7.29 -1.08
N LEU A 19 9.02 -6.45 -1.59
CA LEU A 19 9.41 -5.24 -2.31
C LEU A 19 9.97 -4.16 -1.38
N THR A 20 9.46 -4.06 -0.16
CA THR A 20 10.04 -3.19 0.86
C THR A 20 11.46 -3.65 1.21
N THR A 21 11.65 -4.96 1.37
CA THR A 21 12.96 -5.56 1.63
C THR A 21 13.94 -5.28 0.49
N ILE A 22 13.53 -5.51 -0.76
CA ILE A 22 14.36 -5.24 -1.94
C ILE A 22 14.70 -3.75 -2.03
N SER A 23 13.76 -2.86 -1.72
CA SER A 23 14.02 -1.42 -1.71
C SER A 23 15.09 -1.03 -0.68
N HIS A 24 15.06 -1.59 0.53
CA HIS A 24 16.11 -1.36 1.52
C HIS A 24 17.45 -1.97 1.09
N MET A 25 17.44 -3.17 0.49
CA MET A 25 18.66 -3.79 -0.03
C MET A 25 19.32 -2.93 -1.10
N LEU A 26 18.52 -2.35 -2.00
CA LEU A 26 19.01 -1.44 -3.04
C LEU A 26 19.64 -0.19 -2.43
N ASP A 27 19.00 0.44 -1.45
CA ASP A 27 19.58 1.61 -0.78
C ASP A 27 20.88 1.28 -0.06
N CYS A 28 20.97 0.13 0.60
CA CYS A 28 22.20 -0.33 1.21
C CYS A 28 23.31 -0.56 0.17
N GLN A 29 22.97 -1.06 -1.03
CA GLN A 29 23.94 -1.25 -2.11
C GLN A 29 24.43 0.08 -2.71
N LEU A 30 23.53 1.07 -2.87
CA LEU A 30 23.85 2.35 -3.50
C LEU A 30 24.51 3.33 -2.53
N TYR A 31 24.05 3.39 -1.29
CA TYR A 31 24.39 4.46 -0.34
C TYR A 31 25.04 3.94 0.95
N GLY A 32 25.13 2.62 1.15
CA GLY A 32 25.56 2.02 2.41
C GLY A 32 24.55 2.29 3.54
N LEU A 33 25.04 2.35 4.78
CA LEU A 33 24.21 2.57 5.99
C LEU A 33 24.01 4.06 6.34
N LYS A 34 24.25 4.96 5.39
CA LYS A 34 24.14 6.41 5.61
C LYS A 34 22.67 6.82 5.70
N ALA A 35 22.14 6.98 6.92
CA ALA A 35 20.73 7.26 7.20
C ALA A 35 20.11 8.38 6.33
N GLY A 36 20.85 9.47 6.06
CA GLY A 36 20.36 10.58 5.24
C GLY A 36 19.86 10.17 3.85
N TRP A 37 20.52 9.23 3.17
CA TRP A 37 20.08 8.73 1.87
C TRP A 37 18.84 7.84 1.95
N HIS A 38 18.70 7.07 3.04
CA HIS A 38 17.52 6.25 3.27
C HIS A 38 16.27 7.10 3.57
N HIS A 39 16.44 8.22 4.30
CA HIS A 39 15.39 9.23 4.47
C HIS A 39 15.05 9.90 3.14
N PHE A 40 16.05 10.26 2.34
CA PHE A 40 15.85 10.87 1.04
C PHE A 40 15.01 9.98 0.11
N THR A 41 15.28 8.67 0.08
CA THR A 41 14.44 7.70 -0.67
C THR A 41 12.98 7.74 -0.21
N ASN A 42 12.71 7.82 1.09
CA ASN A 42 11.33 7.93 1.59
C ASN A 42 10.67 9.25 1.16
N VAL A 43 11.37 10.38 1.25
CA VAL A 43 10.87 11.69 0.80
C VAL A 43 10.58 11.66 -0.71
N LEU A 44 11.45 11.05 -1.50
CA LEU A 44 11.28 10.88 -2.94
C LEU A 44 10.04 10.03 -3.26
N LEU A 45 9.88 8.88 -2.60
CA LEU A 45 8.71 8.03 -2.76
C LEU A 45 7.42 8.77 -2.38
N HIS A 46 7.42 9.57 -1.31
CA HIS A 46 6.25 10.35 -0.90
C HIS A 46 5.92 11.45 -1.91
N THR A 47 6.93 12.10 -2.47
CA THR A 47 6.75 13.11 -3.52
C THR A 47 6.16 12.48 -4.78
N ILE A 48 6.64 11.30 -5.17
CA ILE A 48 6.06 10.52 -6.27
C ILE A 48 4.59 10.18 -5.98
N ALA A 49 4.28 9.72 -4.77
CA ALA A 49 2.90 9.40 -4.38
C ALA A 49 1.98 10.64 -4.46
N ALA A 50 2.44 11.81 -4.01
CA ALA A 50 1.68 13.05 -4.09
C ALA A 50 1.43 13.50 -5.54
N ILE A 51 2.44 13.38 -6.41
CA ILE A 51 2.29 13.67 -7.85
C ILE A 51 1.30 12.70 -8.50
N LEU A 52 1.40 11.40 -8.21
CA LEU A 52 0.47 10.40 -8.74
C LEU A 52 -0.96 10.66 -8.27
N LEU A 53 -1.14 11.03 -7.01
CA LEU A 53 -2.44 11.44 -6.46
C LEU A 53 -3.02 12.64 -7.21
N PHE A 54 -2.21 13.69 -7.43
CA PHE A 54 -2.63 14.85 -8.21
C PHE A 54 -3.09 14.46 -9.61
N ILE A 55 -2.32 13.63 -10.32
CA ILE A 55 -2.65 13.18 -11.68
C ILE A 55 -3.94 12.35 -11.67
N ALA A 56 -4.08 11.40 -10.74
CA ALA A 56 -5.27 10.56 -10.62
C ALA A 56 -6.53 11.41 -10.37
N LEU A 57 -6.49 12.32 -9.38
CA LEU A 57 -7.60 13.21 -9.07
C LEU A 57 -7.96 14.12 -10.24
N ARG A 58 -6.95 14.70 -10.91
CA ARG A 58 -7.17 15.55 -12.08
C ARG A 58 -7.85 14.77 -13.21
N GLN A 59 -7.45 13.53 -13.44
CA GLN A 59 -8.06 12.69 -14.46
C GLN A 59 -9.49 12.27 -14.10
N MET A 60 -9.78 11.96 -12.84
CA MET A 60 -11.14 11.57 -12.43
C MET A 60 -12.11 12.74 -12.37
N THR A 61 -11.66 13.90 -11.90
CA THR A 61 -12.55 15.04 -11.60
C THR A 61 -12.54 16.15 -12.65
N GLY A 62 -11.49 16.23 -13.49
CA GLY A 62 -11.24 17.36 -14.39
C GLY A 62 -10.86 18.68 -13.70
N ALA A 63 -10.89 18.74 -12.36
CA ALA A 63 -10.72 19.97 -11.60
C ALA A 63 -9.25 20.17 -11.16
N LEU A 64 -8.49 20.95 -11.94
CA LEU A 64 -7.05 21.18 -11.73
C LEU A 64 -6.74 21.69 -10.31
N TRP A 65 -7.33 22.81 -9.91
CA TRP A 65 -7.01 23.48 -8.64
C TRP A 65 -7.45 22.67 -7.42
N ARG A 66 -8.62 22.03 -7.48
CA ARG A 66 -9.10 21.15 -6.39
C ARG A 66 -8.19 19.94 -6.22
N SER A 67 -7.76 19.33 -7.33
CA SER A 67 -6.81 18.20 -7.30
C SER A 67 -5.45 18.62 -6.76
N ALA A 68 -4.94 19.79 -7.18
CA ALA A 68 -3.67 20.33 -6.71
C ALA A 68 -3.71 20.62 -5.20
N PHE A 69 -4.80 21.24 -4.72
CA PHE A 69 -5.00 21.51 -3.31
C PHE A 69 -4.99 20.23 -2.47
N VAL A 70 -5.77 19.20 -2.86
CA VAL A 70 -5.82 17.93 -2.13
C VAL A 70 -4.45 17.24 -2.11
N ALA A 71 -3.73 17.23 -3.24
CA ALA A 71 -2.41 16.63 -3.31
C ALA A 71 -1.36 17.41 -2.48
N ALA A 72 -1.43 18.74 -2.46
CA ALA A 72 -0.58 19.58 -1.64
C ALA A 72 -0.83 19.35 -0.14
N VAL A 73 -2.10 19.30 0.27
CA VAL A 73 -2.49 18.97 1.64
C VAL A 73 -1.96 17.59 2.02
N PHE A 74 -2.13 16.58 1.15
CA PHE A 74 -1.57 15.24 1.38
C PHE A 74 -0.03 15.25 1.54
N ALA A 75 0.67 16.05 0.73
CA ALA A 75 2.13 16.12 0.75
C ALA A 75 2.66 16.68 2.08
N ILE A 76 2.00 17.70 2.64
CA ILE A 76 2.44 18.40 3.87
C ILE A 76 1.75 17.88 5.14
N HIS A 77 0.82 16.93 5.03
CA HIS A 77 -0.01 16.51 6.16
C HIS A 77 0.84 15.88 7.28
N PRO A 78 0.71 16.32 8.55
CA PRO A 78 1.50 15.81 9.68
C PRO A 78 1.43 14.29 9.85
N LEU A 79 0.26 13.67 9.63
CA LEU A 79 0.06 12.22 9.66
C LEU A 79 0.96 11.41 8.71
N ARG A 80 1.60 12.05 7.71
CA ARG A 80 2.55 11.38 6.81
C ARG A 80 4.00 11.60 7.24
N VAL A 81 4.27 12.56 8.12
CA VAL A 81 5.63 12.90 8.53
C VAL A 81 6.27 11.73 9.27
N GLU A 82 5.54 11.02 10.14
CA GLU A 82 6.05 9.85 10.84
C GLU A 82 6.45 8.72 9.88
N SER A 83 5.56 8.38 8.92
CA SER A 83 5.85 7.35 7.92
C SER A 83 6.99 7.72 6.97
N VAL A 84 7.20 9.01 6.70
CA VAL A 84 8.28 9.48 5.81
C VAL A 84 9.60 9.61 6.57
N ALA A 85 9.57 10.16 7.78
CA ALA A 85 10.74 10.37 8.61
C ALA A 85 11.29 9.05 9.15
N TRP A 86 10.46 8.07 9.50
CA TRP A 86 10.94 6.78 9.97
C TRP A 86 11.40 5.91 8.81
N ILE A 87 12.72 5.64 8.71
CA ILE A 87 13.29 4.83 7.63
C ILE A 87 12.60 3.47 7.50
N ALA A 88 12.31 2.79 8.63
CA ALA A 88 11.70 1.46 8.62
C ALA A 88 10.24 1.45 8.13
N GLU A 89 9.55 2.59 8.17
CA GLU A 89 8.17 2.72 7.71
C GLU A 89 8.07 2.93 6.18
N ARG A 90 9.16 2.68 5.45
CA ARG A 90 9.20 2.68 3.98
C ARG A 90 8.08 1.86 3.33
N LYS A 91 7.67 0.74 3.95
CA LYS A 91 6.53 -0.07 3.50
C LYS A 91 5.27 0.78 3.26
N ASP A 92 5.05 1.84 4.02
CA ASP A 92 3.84 2.68 3.93
C ASP A 92 3.94 3.66 2.78
N VAL A 93 5.10 4.30 2.65
CA VAL A 93 5.33 5.25 1.56
C VAL A 93 5.34 4.52 0.21
N LEU A 94 6.02 3.36 0.14
CA LEU A 94 6.10 2.54 -1.06
C LEU A 94 4.74 1.97 -1.45
N SER A 95 3.98 1.43 -0.49
CA SER A 95 2.62 0.95 -0.76
C SER A 95 1.66 2.10 -1.14
N GLY A 96 1.87 3.30 -0.61
CA GLY A 96 1.19 4.52 -1.04
C GLY A 96 1.44 4.86 -2.51
N VAL A 97 2.68 4.73 -3.00
CA VAL A 97 3.00 4.89 -4.43
C VAL A 97 2.22 3.88 -5.27
N PHE A 98 2.26 2.60 -4.92
CA PHE A 98 1.55 1.55 -5.66
C PHE A 98 0.02 1.71 -5.58
N PHE A 99 -0.52 2.20 -4.47
CA PHE A 99 -1.94 2.52 -4.34
C PHE A 99 -2.34 3.59 -5.38
N MET A 100 -1.63 4.72 -5.42
CA MET A 100 -1.94 5.81 -6.35
C MET A 100 -1.69 5.40 -7.81
N LEU A 101 -0.65 4.60 -8.08
CA LEU A 101 -0.36 4.09 -9.40
C LEU A 101 -1.43 3.10 -9.88
N THR A 102 -1.94 2.24 -9.00
CA THR A 102 -3.04 1.32 -9.31
C THR A 102 -4.31 2.10 -9.62
N LEU A 103 -4.64 3.12 -8.82
CA LEU A 103 -5.78 4.01 -9.08
C LEU A 103 -5.65 4.68 -10.46
N LEU A 104 -4.49 5.25 -10.76
CA LEU A 104 -4.23 5.90 -12.04
C LEU A 104 -4.31 4.90 -13.21
N ALA A 105 -3.69 3.73 -13.09
CA ALA A 105 -3.76 2.67 -14.08
C ALA A 105 -5.21 2.23 -14.34
N TYR A 106 -6.00 2.13 -13.27
CA TYR A 106 -7.40 1.76 -13.34
C TYR A 106 -8.24 2.81 -14.07
N VAL A 107 -8.01 4.10 -13.83
CA VAL A 107 -8.65 5.19 -14.60
C VAL A 107 -8.37 5.05 -16.11
N HIS A 108 -7.13 4.71 -16.49
CA HIS A 108 -6.79 4.48 -17.90
C HIS A 108 -7.44 3.22 -18.48
N TYR A 109 -7.58 2.16 -17.68
CA TYR A 109 -8.31 0.97 -18.06
C TYR A 109 -9.80 1.26 -18.30
N VAL A 110 -10.47 1.96 -17.37
CA VAL A 110 -11.90 2.30 -17.50
C VAL A 110 -12.17 3.15 -18.74
N ARG A 111 -11.27 4.08 -19.09
CA ARG A 111 -11.41 4.95 -20.27
C ARG A 111 -11.25 4.23 -21.62
N ALA A 112 -10.39 3.22 -21.69
CA ALA A 112 -10.28 2.37 -22.87
C ALA A 112 -9.94 0.93 -22.43
N PRO A 113 -10.97 0.10 -22.19
CA PRO A 113 -10.79 -1.24 -21.68
C PRO A 113 -9.92 -2.08 -22.62
N SER A 114 -8.89 -2.71 -22.06
CA SER A 114 -8.06 -3.67 -22.77
C SER A 114 -7.41 -4.61 -21.76
N ILE A 115 -7.18 -5.86 -22.18
CA ILE A 115 -6.54 -6.87 -21.34
C ILE A 115 -5.15 -6.41 -20.87
N ARG A 116 -4.38 -5.73 -21.74
CA ARG A 116 -3.05 -5.21 -21.39
C ARG A 116 -3.09 -4.18 -20.26
N ARG A 117 -4.06 -3.25 -20.29
CA ARG A 117 -4.23 -2.25 -19.23
C ARG A 117 -4.71 -2.88 -17.92
N TYR A 118 -5.60 -3.87 -18.00
CA TYR A 118 -6.05 -4.58 -16.82
C TYR A 118 -4.93 -5.42 -16.18
N LEU A 119 -4.12 -6.11 -17.00
CA LEU A 119 -2.92 -6.80 -16.51
C LEU A 119 -1.95 -5.83 -15.85
N PHE A 120 -1.76 -4.63 -16.40
CA PHE A 120 -0.96 -3.60 -15.76
C PHE A 120 -1.53 -3.19 -14.39
N VAL A 121 -2.86 -2.98 -14.27
CA VAL A 121 -3.52 -2.75 -12.97
C VAL A 121 -3.23 -3.89 -11.99
N ALA A 122 -3.42 -5.14 -12.40
CA ALA A 122 -3.22 -6.31 -11.55
C ALA A 122 -1.76 -6.46 -11.09
N VAL A 123 -0.79 -6.24 -11.97
CA VAL A 123 0.65 -6.30 -11.64
C VAL A 123 1.05 -5.21 -10.66
N VAL A 124 0.65 -3.96 -10.93
CA VAL A 124 0.93 -2.83 -10.02
C VAL A 124 0.27 -3.06 -8.66
N PHE A 125 -0.95 -3.60 -8.65
CA PHE A 125 -1.65 -3.95 -7.42
C PHE A 125 -0.93 -5.05 -6.63
N ALA A 126 -0.47 -6.10 -7.30
CA ALA A 126 0.31 -7.17 -6.68
C ALA A 126 1.61 -6.64 -6.05
N PHE A 127 2.30 -5.70 -6.71
CA PHE A 127 3.45 -5.02 -6.13
C PHE A 127 3.08 -4.19 -4.89
N GLY A 128 1.92 -3.55 -4.91
CA GLY A 128 1.37 -2.90 -3.73
C GLY A 128 1.20 -3.85 -2.54
N LEU A 129 0.56 -5.01 -2.76
CA LEU A 129 0.37 -6.05 -1.74
C LEU A 129 1.71 -6.59 -1.21
N MET A 130 2.69 -6.77 -2.09
CA MET A 130 4.05 -7.19 -1.77
C MET A 130 4.89 -6.12 -1.05
N SER A 131 4.41 -4.86 -1.01
CA SER A 131 5.04 -3.78 -0.24
C SER A 131 4.41 -3.68 1.15
N LYS A 132 3.07 -3.73 1.22
CA LYS A 132 2.32 -3.82 2.48
C LYS A 132 0.97 -4.50 2.23
N PRO A 133 0.62 -5.57 2.99
CA PRO A 133 -0.66 -6.27 2.85
C PRO A 133 -1.91 -5.39 3.03
N MET A 134 -1.79 -4.22 3.65
CA MET A 134 -2.89 -3.26 3.85
C MET A 134 -3.65 -2.90 2.55
N LEU A 135 -3.01 -3.04 1.39
CA LEU A 135 -3.63 -2.78 0.08
C LEU A 135 -4.76 -3.74 -0.29
N VAL A 136 -5.04 -4.79 0.50
CA VAL A 136 -6.23 -5.66 0.31
C VAL A 136 -7.56 -4.89 0.24
N THR A 137 -7.59 -3.66 0.75
CA THR A 137 -8.76 -2.76 0.74
C THR A 137 -8.99 -2.08 -0.63
N LEU A 138 -7.97 -2.01 -1.49
CA LEU A 138 -8.03 -1.23 -2.72
C LEU A 138 -9.10 -1.72 -3.73
N PRO A 139 -9.36 -3.03 -3.93
CA PRO A 139 -10.43 -3.47 -4.82
C PRO A 139 -11.81 -2.94 -4.39
N PHE A 140 -12.03 -2.75 -3.09
CA PHE A 140 -13.26 -2.16 -2.57
C PHE A 140 -13.33 -0.65 -2.84
N VAL A 141 -12.20 0.07 -2.76
CA VAL A 141 -12.13 1.46 -3.18
C VAL A 141 -12.47 1.60 -4.67
N LEU A 142 -11.92 0.72 -5.53
CA LEU A 142 -12.25 0.71 -6.96
C LEU A 142 -13.72 0.40 -7.21
N LEU A 143 -14.31 -0.52 -6.45
CA LEU A 143 -15.73 -0.84 -6.51
C LEU A 143 -16.59 0.38 -6.14
N LEU A 144 -16.22 1.11 -5.08
CA LEU A 144 -16.92 2.31 -4.65
C LEU A 144 -16.82 3.44 -5.69
N LEU A 145 -15.66 3.60 -6.33
CA LEU A 145 -15.48 4.58 -7.40
C LEU A 145 -16.34 4.24 -8.64
N ASP A 146 -16.49 2.96 -8.95
CA ASP A 146 -17.28 2.47 -10.08
C ASP A 146 -18.79 2.47 -9.84
N TYR A 147 -19.23 2.46 -8.58
CA TYR A 147 -20.64 2.46 -8.22
C TYR A 147 -21.39 3.73 -8.71
N TRP A 148 -20.64 4.76 -9.12
CA TRP A 148 -21.16 6.00 -9.70
C TRP A 148 -20.57 6.23 -11.11
N PRO A 149 -21.34 6.36 -12.22
CA PRO A 149 -22.78 6.26 -12.43
C PRO A 149 -23.19 5.01 -13.28
N GLN A 150 -24.06 4.16 -12.72
CA GLN A 150 -24.93 3.19 -13.43
C GLN A 150 -24.33 1.91 -14.06
N LYS A 151 -23.27 1.32 -13.50
CA LYS A 151 -22.92 -0.08 -13.85
C LYS A 151 -23.69 -1.07 -12.97
N LYS A 152 -24.16 -2.19 -13.55
CA LYS A 152 -24.80 -3.28 -12.80
C LYS A 152 -23.80 -3.86 -11.78
N MET A 153 -24.22 -3.97 -10.51
CA MET A 153 -23.37 -4.44 -9.40
C MET A 153 -22.66 -5.76 -9.70
N VAL A 154 -23.36 -6.72 -10.31
CA VAL A 154 -22.80 -8.04 -10.66
C VAL A 154 -21.62 -7.93 -11.63
N THR A 155 -21.73 -7.08 -12.66
CA THR A 155 -20.64 -6.85 -13.63
C THR A 155 -19.42 -6.24 -12.96
N LEU A 156 -19.65 -5.30 -12.03
CA LEU A 156 -18.57 -4.71 -11.25
C LEU A 156 -17.85 -5.76 -10.41
N ILE A 157 -18.58 -6.56 -9.64
CA ILE A 157 -17.98 -7.59 -8.78
C ILE A 157 -17.16 -8.58 -9.62
N LEU A 158 -17.72 -9.07 -10.73
CA LEU A 158 -17.02 -10.02 -11.62
C LEU A 158 -15.71 -9.45 -12.18
N GLU A 159 -15.71 -8.18 -12.56
CA GLU A 159 -14.50 -7.50 -13.06
C GLU A 159 -13.42 -7.35 -11.98
N LYS A 160 -13.79 -7.34 -10.69
CA LYS A 160 -12.86 -7.16 -9.57
C LYS A 160 -12.41 -8.49 -8.96
N VAL A 161 -12.96 -9.63 -9.41
CA VAL A 161 -12.57 -10.98 -8.94
C VAL A 161 -11.06 -11.21 -8.97
N PRO A 162 -10.32 -10.92 -10.06
CA PRO A 162 -8.87 -11.12 -10.06
C PRO A 162 -8.14 -10.34 -8.97
N LEU A 163 -8.54 -9.10 -8.71
CA LEU A 163 -7.95 -8.28 -7.65
C LEU A 163 -8.34 -8.79 -6.26
N ILE A 164 -9.58 -9.26 -6.08
CA ILE A 164 -10.04 -9.87 -4.83
C ILE A 164 -9.27 -11.17 -4.54
N VAL A 165 -9.00 -11.98 -5.58
CA VAL A 165 -8.19 -13.20 -5.45
C VAL A 165 -6.76 -12.84 -5.04
N LEU A 166 -6.14 -11.82 -5.64
CA LEU A 166 -4.83 -11.34 -5.21
C LEU A 166 -4.84 -10.87 -3.74
N SER A 167 -5.87 -10.13 -3.32
CA SER A 167 -6.05 -9.75 -1.92
C SER A 167 -6.17 -10.97 -1.01
N ALA A 168 -6.97 -11.97 -1.38
CA ALA A 168 -7.15 -13.20 -0.59
C ALA A 168 -5.84 -13.99 -0.45
N VAL A 169 -5.07 -14.11 -1.53
CA VAL A 169 -3.74 -14.74 -1.51
C VAL A 169 -2.80 -13.97 -0.59
N SER A 170 -2.73 -12.64 -0.70
CA SER A 170 -1.91 -11.80 0.18
C SER A 170 -2.31 -11.92 1.65
N SER A 171 -3.62 -11.96 1.95
CA SER A 171 -4.14 -12.17 3.30
C SER A 171 -3.75 -13.53 3.85
N ALA A 172 -3.85 -14.59 3.03
CA ALA A 172 -3.44 -15.94 3.44
C ALA A 172 -1.94 -15.99 3.75
N ILE A 173 -1.09 -15.41 2.90
CA ILE A 173 0.36 -15.32 3.14
C ILE A 173 0.64 -14.55 4.44
N THR A 174 -0.04 -13.42 4.65
CA THR A 174 0.13 -12.61 5.86
C THR A 174 -0.29 -13.38 7.10
N PHE A 175 -1.43 -14.06 7.06
CA PHE A 175 -1.89 -14.91 8.16
C PHE A 175 -0.89 -16.01 8.50
N LEU A 176 -0.33 -16.68 7.48
CA LEU A 176 0.70 -17.70 7.67
C LEU A 176 1.98 -17.11 8.26
N ALA A 177 2.40 -15.93 7.80
CA ALA A 177 3.60 -15.24 8.29
C ALA A 177 3.46 -14.75 9.75
N GLN A 178 2.24 -14.39 10.16
CA GLN A 178 1.94 -13.85 11.50
C GLN A 178 1.49 -14.91 12.52
N ARG A 179 1.52 -16.21 12.19
CA ARG A 179 1.11 -17.27 13.13
C ARG A 179 1.91 -17.26 14.45
N GLY A 180 3.20 -16.90 14.39
CA GLY A 180 4.03 -16.74 15.59
C GLY A 180 3.52 -15.63 16.51
N ALA A 181 3.14 -14.49 15.93
CA ALA A 181 2.64 -13.29 16.61
C ALA A 181 1.35 -13.58 17.36
N LEU A 182 0.44 -14.28 16.69
CA LEU A 182 -0.93 -14.52 17.16
C LEU A 182 -0.96 -15.37 18.44
N GLY A 183 0.02 -16.28 18.61
CA GLY A 183 0.15 -17.10 19.81
C GLY A 183 0.41 -16.30 21.09
N TRP A 184 1.06 -15.13 21.00
CA TRP A 184 1.28 -14.25 22.17
C TRP A 184 -0.01 -13.58 22.63
N THR A 185 -0.87 -13.22 21.68
CA THR A 185 -2.16 -12.57 22.00
C THR A 185 -3.12 -13.49 22.74
N GLU A 186 -3.10 -14.79 22.50
CA GLU A 186 -3.95 -15.75 23.22
C GLU A 186 -3.51 -15.98 24.68
N GLN A 187 -2.28 -15.62 25.02
CA GLN A 187 -1.76 -15.73 26.39
C GLN A 187 -2.22 -14.61 27.31
N LEU A 188 -2.75 -13.50 26.76
CA LEU A 188 -3.21 -12.35 27.54
C LEU A 188 -4.73 -12.39 27.75
N PRO A 189 -5.22 -12.57 28.99
CA PRO A 189 -6.63 -12.51 29.31
C PRO A 189 -7.28 -11.19 28.85
N VAL A 190 -8.56 -11.24 28.50
CA VAL A 190 -9.33 -10.05 28.07
C VAL A 190 -9.29 -8.94 29.14
N SER A 191 -9.26 -9.30 30.42
CA SER A 191 -9.13 -8.35 31.53
C SER A 191 -7.84 -7.54 31.48
N GLU A 192 -6.69 -8.19 31.24
CA GLU A 192 -5.38 -7.53 31.12
C GLU A 192 -5.34 -6.60 29.91
N ARG A 193 -5.98 -7.00 28.80
CA ARG A 193 -6.09 -6.16 27.60
C ARG A 193 -6.91 -4.89 27.86
N ILE A 194 -8.04 -5.01 28.55
CA ILE A 194 -8.89 -3.86 28.93
C ILE A 194 -8.14 -2.94 29.89
N ASN A 195 -7.46 -3.50 30.89
CA ASN A 195 -6.67 -2.73 31.84
C ASN A 195 -5.53 -1.97 31.14
N ASN A 196 -4.76 -2.66 30.29
CA ASN A 196 -3.69 -2.04 29.53
C ASN A 196 -4.19 -0.91 28.62
N ALA A 197 -5.35 -1.09 27.98
CA ALA A 197 -5.97 -0.01 27.21
C ALA A 197 -6.30 1.20 28.09
N ALA A 198 -6.95 0.99 29.25
CA ALA A 198 -7.29 2.07 30.17
C ALA A 198 -6.05 2.83 30.67
N VAL A 199 -4.99 2.12 31.07
CA VAL A 199 -3.73 2.72 31.54
C VAL A 199 -3.04 3.51 30.43
N SER A 200 -2.99 2.97 29.20
CA SER A 200 -2.31 3.61 28.07
C SER A 200 -2.98 4.91 27.58
N TYR A 201 -4.26 5.12 27.88
CA TYR A 201 -4.99 6.35 27.54
C TYR A 201 -4.99 7.41 28.66
N VAL A 202 -4.68 7.00 29.90
CA VAL A 202 -4.66 7.89 31.07
C VAL A 202 -3.26 8.40 31.41
N ALA A 203 -2.22 7.65 31.03
CA ALA A 203 -0.81 8.05 31.15
C ALA A 203 -0.40 9.04 30.04
#